data_AF-V4SIC2-F1
#
_entry.id   AF-V4SIC2-F1
#
_cell.length_a   1.000
_cell.length_b   1.000
_cell.length_c   1.000
_cell.angle_alpha   90.00
_cell.angle_beta   90.00
_cell.angle_gamma   90.00
#
_symmetry.space_group_name_H-M   'P 1'
#
loop_
_entity.id
_entity.type
_entity.pdbx_description
1 polymer ?
#
loop_
_entity_poly.entity_id
_entity_poly.type
_entity_poly.pdbx_seq_one_letter_code
_entity_poly.pdbx_strand_id
1 'polypeptide(L)'
;MASSRSILALVLTIACCMTAISAEENAESKEFVLTLDHSNFSDTVSKHNFIVVEFYAPWCGHCKKLAPEYEKAASELSSHDPPVVLAKVDAHEE
;
A
#
# COMPACT_ATOMS: atom_id res chain seq x y z
N MET A 1 21.85 -26.09 46.31
CA MET A 1 20.62 -26.07 45.49
C MET A 1 20.36 -24.65 44.97
N ALA A 2 21.16 -24.16 44.02
CA ALA A 2 20.98 -22.81 43.43
C ALA A 2 21.15 -22.79 41.89
N SER A 3 21.39 -23.93 41.27
CA SER A 3 21.73 -24.03 39.83
C SER A 3 20.51 -24.38 38.96
N SER A 4 19.59 -25.21 39.45
CA SER A 4 18.45 -25.70 38.65
C SER A 4 17.35 -24.64 38.43
N ARG A 5 17.18 -23.70 39.36
CA ARG A 5 16.17 -22.60 39.24
C ARG A 5 16.62 -21.52 38.26
N SER A 6 17.93 -21.28 38.14
CA SER A 6 18.51 -20.31 37.23
C SER A 6 18.48 -20.79 35.77
N ILE A 7 18.67 -22.09 35.54
CA ILE A 7 18.55 -22.70 34.22
C ILE A 7 17.10 -22.66 33.73
N LEU A 8 16.13 -22.94 34.61
CA LEU A 8 14.70 -22.87 34.26
C LEU A 8 14.26 -21.44 33.91
N ALA A 9 14.77 -20.43 34.64
CA ALA A 9 14.47 -19.02 34.37
C ALA A 9 15.09 -18.53 33.04
N LEU A 10 16.28 -19.02 32.69
CA LEU A 10 16.96 -18.71 31.43
C LEU A 10 16.25 -19.35 30.22
N VAL A 11 15.79 -20.59 30.37
CA VAL A 11 15.02 -21.28 29.31
C VAL A 11 13.66 -20.61 29.10
N LEU A 12 13.00 -20.15 30.16
CA LEU A 12 11.70 -19.47 30.06
C LEU A 12 11.80 -18.07 29.41
N THR A 13 12.88 -17.34 29.64
CA THR A 13 13.13 -16.03 29.01
C THR A 13 13.51 -16.17 27.55
N ILE A 14 14.32 -17.18 27.18
CA ILE A 14 14.67 -17.47 25.78
C ILE A 14 13.43 -17.91 24.99
N ALA A 15 12.54 -18.72 25.58
CA ALA A 15 11.28 -19.13 24.95
C ALA A 15 10.33 -17.93 24.69
N CYS A 16 10.28 -16.96 25.62
CA CYS A 16 9.47 -15.75 25.47
C CYS A 16 9.98 -14.86 24.32
N CYS A 17 11.30 -14.76 24.14
CA CYS A 17 11.90 -14.03 23.01
C CYS A 17 11.61 -14.68 21.65
N MET A 18 11.51 -16.02 21.58
CA MET A 18 11.13 -16.70 20.33
C MET A 18 9.67 -16.42 19.93
N THR A 19 8.79 -16.21 20.91
CA THR A 19 7.39 -15.85 20.64
C THR A 19 7.17 -14.36 20.36
N ALA A 20 8.12 -13.50 20.72
CA ALA A 20 8.05 -12.06 20.47
C ALA A 20 8.51 -11.65 19.06
N ILE A 21 8.97 -12.60 18.23
CA ILE A 21 9.49 -12.31 16.88
C ILE A 21 8.41 -12.43 15.78
N SER A 22 7.16 -12.74 16.13
CA SER A 22 6.07 -12.91 15.16
C SER A 22 5.16 -11.69 14.98
N ALA A 23 5.60 -10.51 15.38
CA ALA A 23 4.92 -9.25 15.08
C ALA A 23 5.85 -8.28 14.33
N GLU A 24 6.63 -8.78 13.38
CA GLU A 24 7.00 -7.95 12.24
C GLU A 24 5.80 -7.95 11.30
N GLU A 25 4.96 -6.94 11.50
CA GLU A 25 3.93 -6.50 10.58
C GLU A 25 4.59 -6.32 9.21
N ASN A 26 4.44 -7.34 8.35
CA ASN A 26 4.74 -7.23 6.94
C ASN A 26 3.72 -6.23 6.38
N ALA A 27 4.08 -4.95 6.44
CA ALA A 27 3.31 -3.84 5.92
C ALA A 27 3.26 -3.97 4.40
N GLU A 28 2.30 -4.75 3.91
CA GLU A 28 1.91 -4.79 2.52
C GLU A 28 1.38 -3.39 2.17
N SER A 29 2.17 -2.62 1.42
CA SER A 29 1.83 -1.25 1.03
C SER A 29 0.59 -1.29 0.13
N LYS A 30 -0.58 -1.05 0.71
CA LYS A 30 -1.85 -0.97 0.00
C LYS A 30 -1.79 0.20 -0.99
N GLU A 31 -1.86 -0.10 -2.29
CA GLU A 31 -2.00 0.87 -3.38
C GLU A 31 -3.49 1.19 -3.57
N PHE A 32 -3.84 2.47 -3.54
CA PHE A 32 -5.18 3.04 -3.68
C PHE A 32 -5.40 3.61 -5.09
N VAL A 33 -4.33 3.88 -5.85
CA VAL A 33 -4.42 4.37 -7.23
C VAL A 33 -4.55 3.20 -8.20
N LEU A 34 -5.61 3.19 -9.00
CA LEU A 34 -5.81 2.16 -10.03
C LEU A 34 -4.85 2.39 -11.21
N THR A 35 -4.19 1.34 -11.69
CA THR A 35 -3.43 1.40 -12.94
C THR A 35 -4.34 1.00 -14.10
N LEU A 36 -4.44 1.86 -15.11
CA LEU A 36 -5.27 1.64 -16.29
C LEU A 36 -4.41 1.57 -17.55
N ASP A 37 -4.92 0.82 -18.52
CA ASP A 37 -4.36 0.64 -19.87
C ASP A 37 -5.50 0.49 -20.89
N HIS A 38 -5.16 0.43 -22.18
CA HIS A 38 -6.12 0.21 -23.28
C HIS A 38 -7.13 -0.93 -23.03
N SER A 39 -6.75 -2.00 -22.32
CA SER A 39 -7.62 -3.16 -22.11
C SER A 39 -8.70 -2.97 -21.05
N ASN A 40 -8.51 -2.03 -20.11
CA ASN A 40 -9.38 -1.86 -18.95
C ASN A 40 -9.92 -0.44 -18.75
N PHE A 41 -9.42 0.56 -19.51
CA PHE A 41 -9.75 1.96 -19.32
C PHE A 41 -11.26 2.25 -19.46
N SER A 42 -11.84 1.89 -20.62
CA SER A 42 -13.25 2.17 -20.93
C SER A 42 -14.20 1.52 -19.93
N ASP A 43 -13.93 0.26 -19.58
CA ASP A 43 -14.73 -0.48 -18.62
C ASP A 43 -14.61 0.08 -17.20
N THR A 44 -13.43 0.57 -16.81
CA THR A 44 -13.23 1.13 -15.47
C THR A 44 -13.85 2.51 -15.34
N VAL A 45 -13.61 3.40 -16.30
CA VAL A 45 -14.17 4.76 -16.28
C VAL A 45 -15.70 4.74 -16.33
N SER A 46 -16.29 3.88 -17.15
CA SER A 46 -17.76 3.79 -17.26
C SER A 46 -18.48 3.30 -15.99
N LYS A 47 -17.79 2.58 -15.10
CA LYS A 47 -18.34 2.07 -13.83
C LYS A 47 -18.36 3.10 -12.70
N HIS A 48 -17.62 4.21 -12.84
CA HIS A 48 -17.46 5.19 -11.78
C HIS A 48 -18.09 6.52 -12.18
N ASN A 49 -19.01 7.03 -11.36
CA ASN A 49 -19.62 8.35 -11.59
C ASN A 49 -18.60 9.49 -11.47
N PHE A 50 -17.60 9.33 -10.60
CA PHE A 50 -16.50 10.27 -10.40
C PHE A 50 -15.18 9.49 -10.32
N ILE A 51 -14.29 9.79 -11.26
CA ILE A 51 -12.94 9.23 -11.32
C ILE A 51 -11.97 10.31 -11.80
N VAL A 52 -10.79 10.38 -11.19
CA VAL A 52 -9.70 11.24 -11.62
C VAL A 52 -8.62 10.35 -12.21
N VAL A 53 -8.17 10.66 -13.43
CA VAL A 53 -7.11 9.91 -14.11
C VAL A 53 -5.90 10.80 -14.31
N GLU A 54 -4.75 10.39 -13.76
CA GLU A 54 -3.44 10.98 -14.06
C GLU A 54 -2.85 10.32 -15.30
N PHE A 55 -2.68 11.07 -16.37
CA PHE A 55 -1.88 10.64 -17.52
C PHE A 55 -0.43 11.05 -17.26
N TYR A 56 0.44 10.08 -17.00
CA TYR A 56 1.83 10.29 -16.62
C TYR A 56 2.79 9.70 -17.66
N ALA A 57 4.09 9.95 -17.46
CA ALA A 57 5.15 9.22 -18.14
C ALA A 57 6.24 8.81 -17.13
N PRO A 58 6.87 7.64 -17.28
CA PRO A 58 7.77 7.06 -16.27
C PRO A 58 9.11 7.81 -16.19
N TRP A 59 9.40 8.65 -17.16
CA TRP A 59 10.57 9.54 -17.20
C TRP A 59 10.24 10.98 -16.75
N CYS A 60 8.97 11.32 -16.54
CA CYS A 60 8.56 12.66 -16.14
C CYS A 60 8.88 12.92 -14.66
N GLY A 61 9.80 13.84 -14.40
CA GLY A 61 10.19 14.22 -13.04
C GLY A 61 9.07 14.85 -12.20
N HIS A 62 8.08 15.50 -12.83
CA HIS A 62 6.94 16.06 -12.11
C HIS A 62 5.96 14.97 -11.67
N CYS A 63 5.67 13.99 -12.53
CA CYS A 63 4.81 12.85 -12.20
C CYS A 63 5.40 12.03 -11.04
N LYS A 64 6.71 11.79 -11.05
CA LYS A 64 7.39 11.10 -9.94
C LYS A 64 7.24 11.83 -8.59
N LYS A 65 7.23 13.16 -8.61
CA LYS A 65 7.03 13.98 -7.41
C LYS A 65 5.56 13.99 -6.97
N LEU A 66 4.62 13.89 -7.92
CA LEU A 66 3.19 13.85 -7.65
C LEU A 66 2.73 12.50 -7.12
N ALA A 67 3.30 11.39 -7.62
CA ALA A 67 2.92 10.02 -7.28
C ALA A 67 2.66 9.77 -5.77
N PRO A 68 3.55 10.14 -4.81
CA PRO A 68 3.27 9.92 -3.39
C PRO A 68 2.09 10.74 -2.85
N GLU A 69 1.90 11.97 -3.32
CA GLU A 69 0.78 12.82 -2.90
C GLU A 69 -0.54 12.36 -3.54
N TYR A 70 -0.47 11.86 -4.77
CA TYR A 70 -1.62 11.28 -5.47
C TYR A 70 -2.10 9.99 -4.80
N GLU A 71 -1.17 9.15 -4.35
CA GLU A 71 -1.44 7.94 -3.56
C GLU A 71 -2.10 8.27 -2.22
N LYS A 72 -1.58 9.28 -1.52
CA LYS A 72 -2.15 9.78 -0.28
C LYS A 72 -3.58 10.32 -0.49
N ALA A 73 -3.78 11.12 -1.53
CA ALA A 73 -5.11 11.63 -1.88
C ALA A 73 -6.08 10.48 -2.20
N ALA A 74 -5.65 9.46 -2.94
CA ALA A 74 -6.47 8.30 -3.26
C ALA A 74 -6.91 7.55 -1.99
N SER A 75 -6.00 7.40 -1.03
CA SER A 75 -6.31 6.81 0.27
C SER A 75 -7.39 7.58 1.02
N GLU A 76 -7.24 8.90 1.16
CA GLU A 76 -8.20 9.75 1.86
C GLU A 76 -9.57 9.77 1.15
N LEU A 77 -9.56 9.91 -0.17
CA LEU A 77 -10.77 10.03 -1.00
C LEU A 77 -11.53 8.71 -1.18
N SER A 78 -10.87 7.57 -1.02
CA SER A 78 -11.53 6.25 -1.03
C SER A 78 -12.54 6.07 0.10
N SER A 79 -12.41 6.84 1.18
CA SER A 79 -13.28 6.79 2.36
C SER A 79 -14.38 7.88 2.36
N HIS A 80 -14.46 8.71 1.32
CA HIS A 80 -15.50 9.72 1.18
C HIS A 80 -16.87 9.11 0.79
N ASP A 81 -17.94 9.89 0.97
CA ASP A 81 -19.30 9.54 0.53
C ASP A 81 -19.85 10.65 -0.40
N PRO A 82 -19.97 10.42 -1.73
CA PRO A 82 -19.57 9.19 -2.43
C PRO A 82 -18.04 9.04 -2.54
N PRO A 83 -17.52 7.82 -2.69
CA PRO A 83 -16.08 7.59 -2.84
C PRO A 83 -15.58 8.17 -4.16
N VAL A 84 -14.39 8.76 -4.14
CA VAL A 84 -13.73 9.27 -5.35
C VAL A 84 -12.54 8.38 -5.68
N VAL A 85 -12.55 7.81 -6.88
CA VAL A 85 -11.50 6.90 -7.34
C VAL A 85 -10.44 7.67 -8.10
N LEU A 86 -9.18 7.39 -7.78
CA LEU A 86 -8.02 7.91 -8.48
C LEU A 86 -7.38 6.77 -9.28
N ALA A 87 -6.98 7.09 -10.51
CA ALA A 87 -6.32 6.17 -11.42
C ALA A 87 -5.15 6.85 -12.14
N LYS A 88 -4.27 6.05 -12.75
CA LYS A 88 -3.14 6.50 -13.57
C LYS A 88 -3.03 5.70 -14.86
N VAL A 89 -2.54 6.34 -15.91
CA VAL A 89 -2.28 5.77 -17.25
C VAL A 89 -0.91 6.25 -17.72
N ASP A 90 -0.07 5.34 -18.22
CA ASP A 90 1.25 5.69 -18.78
C ASP A 90 1.12 6.14 -20.25
N ALA A 91 0.94 7.44 -20.46
CA ALA A 91 0.76 8.01 -21.79
C ALA A 91 2.01 7.91 -22.71
N HIS A 92 3.13 7.35 -22.24
CA HIS A 92 4.27 7.04 -23.12
C HIS A 92 4.08 5.75 -23.91
N GLU A 93 3.46 4.74 -23.28
CA GLU A 93 3.27 3.40 -23.85
C GLU A 93 1.86 3.23 -24.49
N GLU A 94 0.94 4.18 -24.27
CA GLU A 94 -0.41 4.20 -24.86
C GLU A 94 -0.52 4.83 -26.26
#